data_AF-A0A537F2Q6-F1
#
_entry.id   AF-A0A537F2Q6-F1
#
_cell.length_a   1.000
_cell.length_b   1.000
_cell.length_c   1.000
_cell.angle_alpha   90.00
_cell.angle_beta   90.00
_cell.angle_gamma   90.00
#
_symmetry.space_group_name_H-M   'P 1'
#
loop_
_entity.id
_entity.type
_entity.pdbx_description
1 polymer ?
#
loop_
_entity_poly.entity_id
_entity_poly.type
_entity_poly.pdbx_seq_one_letter_code
_entity_poly.pdbx_strand_id
1 'polypeptide(L)'
;MAEKLEKAVAENDRADFTEELRWAAETVTESLAAVRNAHLKRDQRDLRTRAFYMAWDTARVVFLYNRRYVLTTSWFWKQLFECRDQPRGFRKLVDVVAGFEKSTDSELLDAAEELWRETILMVERRGISLESKDISV
;
A
#
# COMPACT_ATOMS: atom_id res chain seq x y z
N MET A 1 -9.10 17.25 -28.58
CA MET A 1 -8.36 16.37 -27.64
C MET A 1 -8.39 16.89 -26.22
N ALA A 2 -8.19 18.20 -25.97
CA ALA A 2 -8.25 18.80 -24.64
C ALA A 2 -9.59 18.56 -23.91
N GLU A 3 -10.72 18.72 -24.59
CA GLU A 3 -12.06 18.58 -24.01
C GLU A 3 -12.40 17.14 -23.53
N LYS A 4 -11.88 16.11 -24.23
CA LYS A 4 -11.99 14.71 -23.80
C LYS A 4 -11.15 14.43 -22.55
N LEU A 5 -9.98 15.07 -22.46
CA LEU A 5 -9.08 14.94 -21.32
C LEU A 5 -9.67 15.64 -20.09
N GLU A 6 -10.18 16.86 -20.25
CA GLU A 6 -10.85 17.60 -19.18
C GLU A 6 -12.09 16.88 -18.66
N LYS A 7 -12.89 16.30 -19.55
CA LYS A 7 -14.06 15.50 -19.15
C LYS A 7 -13.66 14.23 -18.41
N ALA A 8 -12.63 13.52 -18.87
CA ALA A 8 -12.10 12.34 -18.19
C ALA A 8 -11.51 12.68 -16.81
N VAL A 9 -10.84 13.84 -16.68
CA VAL A 9 -10.35 14.34 -15.39
C VAL A 9 -11.51 14.68 -14.45
N ALA A 10 -12.55 15.35 -14.94
CA ALA A 10 -13.72 15.70 -14.14
C ALA A 10 -14.57 14.48 -13.72
N GLU A 11 -14.67 13.46 -14.57
CA GLU A 11 -15.33 12.18 -14.23
C GLU A 11 -14.52 11.41 -13.19
N ASN A 12 -13.19 11.39 -13.30
CA ASN A 12 -12.30 10.79 -12.31
C ASN A 12 -12.34 11.52 -10.95
N ASP A 13 -12.38 12.86 -10.94
CA ASP A 13 -12.51 13.63 -9.70
C ASP A 13 -13.83 13.36 -8.96
N ARG A 14 -14.85 12.91 -9.70
CA ARG A 14 -16.16 12.50 -9.17
C ARG A 14 -16.26 11.01 -8.85
N ALA A 15 -15.29 10.19 -9.26
CA ALA A 15 -15.30 8.77 -8.99
C ALA A 15 -15.08 8.52 -7.49
N ASP A 16 -15.95 7.70 -6.93
CA ASP A 16 -15.82 7.18 -5.58
C ASP A 16 -14.88 5.98 -5.61
N PHE A 17 -13.67 6.15 -5.07
CA PHE A 17 -12.64 5.10 -4.99
C PHE A 17 -12.72 4.30 -3.69
N THR A 18 -13.84 4.40 -2.95
CA THR A 18 -13.97 3.78 -1.63
C THR A 18 -13.81 2.25 -1.69
N GLU A 19 -14.42 1.60 -2.67
CA GLU A 19 -14.34 0.14 -2.83
C GLU A 19 -12.94 -0.30 -3.28
N GLU A 20 -12.33 0.40 -4.22
CA GLU A 20 -10.96 0.12 -4.67
C GLU A 20 -9.94 0.32 -3.55
N LEU A 21 -10.14 1.36 -2.73
CA LEU A 21 -9.29 1.64 -1.59
C LEU A 21 -9.47 0.60 -0.48
N ARG A 22 -10.70 0.12 -0.25
CA ARG A 22 -10.96 -1.01 0.67
C ARG A 22 -10.27 -2.27 0.20
N TRP A 23 -10.49 -2.67 -1.05
CA TRP A 23 -9.86 -3.85 -1.65
C TRP A 23 -8.32 -3.76 -1.62
N ALA A 24 -7.76 -2.58 -1.91
CA ALA A 24 -6.31 -2.38 -1.83
C ALA A 24 -5.77 -2.54 -0.40
N ALA A 25 -6.51 -2.05 0.61
CA ALA A 25 -6.15 -2.22 2.02
C ALA A 25 -6.27 -3.67 2.51
N GLU A 26 -7.29 -4.40 2.05
CA GLU A 26 -7.42 -5.85 2.26
C GLU A 26 -6.22 -6.60 1.65
N THR A 27 -5.82 -6.23 0.42
CA THR A 27 -4.65 -6.81 -0.25
C THR A 27 -3.35 -6.59 0.57
N VAL A 28 -3.16 -5.40 1.15
CA VAL A 28 -2.01 -5.13 2.04
C VAL A 28 -2.04 -6.01 3.30
N THR A 29 -3.24 -6.32 3.82
CA THR A 29 -3.42 -7.23 4.95
C THR A 29 -3.06 -8.67 4.60
N GLU A 30 -3.46 -9.15 3.43
CA GLU A 30 -3.05 -10.46 2.91
C GLU A 30 -1.53 -10.53 2.71
N SER A 31 -0.92 -9.47 2.17
CA SER A 31 0.52 -9.38 1.97
C SER A 31 1.29 -9.43 3.30
N LEU A 32 0.80 -8.77 4.36
CA LEU A 32 1.39 -8.92 5.70
C LEU A 32 1.30 -10.37 6.20
N ALA A 33 0.16 -11.05 6.01
CA ALA A 33 0.03 -12.45 6.38
C ALA A 33 1.04 -13.34 5.64
N ALA A 34 1.30 -13.06 4.36
CA ALA A 34 2.33 -13.76 3.59
C ALA A 34 3.75 -13.51 4.14
N VAL A 35 4.08 -12.26 4.52
CA VAL A 35 5.36 -11.90 5.16
C VAL A 35 5.54 -12.65 6.48
N ARG A 36 4.54 -12.63 7.36
CA ARG A 36 4.54 -13.38 8.64
C ARG A 36 4.79 -14.87 8.41
N ASN A 37 4.09 -15.46 7.45
CA ASN A 37 4.22 -16.88 7.13
C ASN A 37 5.61 -17.24 6.62
N ALA A 38 6.21 -16.41 5.77
CA ALA A 38 7.56 -16.62 5.27
C ALA A 38 8.60 -16.51 6.40
N HIS A 39 8.44 -15.53 7.29
CA HIS A 39 9.28 -15.38 8.49
C HIS A 39 9.18 -16.61 9.41
N LEU A 40 7.97 -17.09 9.70
CA LEU A 40 7.73 -18.28 10.51
C LEU A 40 8.39 -19.53 9.91
N LYS A 41 8.37 -19.68 8.59
CA LYS A 41 9.03 -20.77 7.86
C LYS A 41 10.55 -20.61 7.76
N ARG A 42 11.10 -19.46 8.17
CA ARG A 42 12.52 -19.09 8.03
C ARG A 42 13.00 -19.15 6.57
N ASP A 43 12.12 -18.90 5.62
CA ASP A 43 12.47 -18.80 4.20
C ASP A 43 12.86 -17.35 3.89
N GLN A 44 14.17 -17.07 3.91
CA GLN A 44 14.69 -15.72 3.69
C GLN A 44 14.39 -15.17 2.30
N ARG A 45 14.36 -16.05 1.27
CA ARG A 45 14.10 -15.62 -0.10
C ARG A 45 12.63 -15.29 -0.27
N ASP A 46 11.74 -16.13 0.24
CA ASP A 46 10.31 -15.85 0.20
C ASP A 46 10.00 -14.62 1.06
N LEU A 47 10.58 -14.49 2.26
CA LEU A 47 10.40 -13.34 3.14
C LEU A 47 10.71 -12.01 2.43
N ARG A 48 11.87 -11.92 1.78
CA ARG A 48 12.25 -10.72 1.01
C ARG A 48 11.32 -10.47 -0.17
N THR A 49 10.91 -11.54 -0.86
CA THR A 49 9.99 -11.43 -2.01
C THR A 49 8.62 -10.92 -1.56
N ARG A 50 8.04 -11.50 -0.51
CA ARG A 50 6.74 -11.09 0.06
C ARG A 50 6.78 -9.66 0.58
N ALA A 51 7.85 -9.29 1.29
CA ALA A 51 8.01 -7.92 1.78
C ALA A 51 8.06 -6.91 0.64
N PHE A 52 8.82 -7.19 -0.43
CA PHE A 52 8.88 -6.31 -1.59
C PHE A 52 7.49 -6.12 -2.23
N TYR A 53 6.73 -7.19 -2.45
CA TYR A 53 5.37 -7.07 -3.00
C TYR A 53 4.40 -6.35 -2.05
N MET A 54 4.54 -6.52 -0.73
CA MET A 54 3.77 -5.75 0.24
C MET A 54 4.02 -4.23 0.13
N ALA A 55 5.25 -3.81 -0.15
CA ALA A 55 5.55 -2.39 -0.42
C ALA A 55 4.85 -1.88 -1.69
N TRP A 56 4.71 -2.72 -2.73
CA TRP A 56 3.95 -2.39 -3.93
C TRP A 56 2.44 -2.29 -3.67
N ASP A 57 1.88 -3.21 -2.89
CA ASP A 57 0.46 -3.14 -2.52
C ASP A 57 0.17 -1.90 -1.66
N THR A 58 1.10 -1.57 -0.76
CA THR A 58 1.01 -0.32 0.03
C THR A 58 1.08 0.90 -0.87
N ALA A 59 1.97 0.90 -1.87
CA ALA A 59 2.07 1.99 -2.84
C ALA A 59 0.74 2.17 -3.61
N ARG A 60 0.05 1.08 -3.95
CA ARG A 60 -1.28 1.15 -4.57
C ARG A 60 -2.29 1.88 -3.70
N VAL A 61 -2.33 1.58 -2.39
CA VAL A 61 -3.19 2.29 -1.43
C VAL A 61 -2.88 3.80 -1.44
N VAL A 62 -1.61 4.18 -1.35
CA VAL A 62 -1.20 5.60 -1.33
C VAL A 62 -1.57 6.29 -2.64
N PHE A 63 -1.34 5.67 -3.80
CA PHE A 63 -1.72 6.24 -5.08
C PHE A 63 -3.23 6.45 -5.21
N LEU A 64 -4.03 5.44 -4.85
CA LEU A 64 -5.50 5.54 -4.87
C LEU A 64 -6.00 6.63 -3.92
N TYR A 65 -5.47 6.67 -2.69
CA TYR A 65 -5.85 7.67 -1.70
C TYR A 65 -5.61 9.10 -2.20
N ASN A 66 -4.49 9.30 -2.92
CA ASN A 66 -4.09 10.59 -3.49
C ASN A 66 -4.65 10.82 -4.91
N ARG A 67 -5.47 9.91 -5.45
CA ARG A 67 -6.00 9.94 -6.83
C ARG A 67 -4.92 10.15 -7.88
N ARG A 68 -3.76 9.53 -7.69
CA ARG A 68 -2.61 9.63 -8.59
C ARG A 68 -2.47 8.37 -9.42
N TYR A 69 -2.40 8.55 -10.74
CA TYR A 69 -2.03 7.49 -11.67
C TYR A 69 -0.52 7.51 -11.96
N VAL A 70 0.08 6.33 -11.92
CA VAL A 70 1.48 6.16 -12.32
C VAL A 70 1.56 6.06 -13.83
N LEU A 71 2.30 6.96 -14.46
CA LEU A 71 2.49 6.97 -15.92
C LEU A 71 3.64 6.08 -16.38
N THR A 72 4.67 5.89 -15.53
CA THR A 72 5.86 5.08 -15.87
C THR A 72 6.43 4.41 -14.63
N THR A 73 7.01 3.21 -14.79
CA THR A 73 7.63 2.45 -13.70
C THR A 73 8.99 3.03 -13.27
N SER A 74 9.70 3.73 -14.15
CA SER A 74 11.02 4.31 -13.87
C SER A 74 11.03 5.38 -12.77
N TRP A 75 9.88 6.02 -12.53
CA TRP A 75 9.72 7.06 -11.50
C TRP A 75 8.77 6.65 -10.37
N PHE A 76 8.38 5.37 -10.32
CA PHE A 76 7.34 4.86 -9.43
C PHE A 76 7.53 5.28 -7.97
N TRP A 77 8.68 4.94 -7.37
CA TRP A 77 8.97 5.26 -5.97
C TRP A 77 9.09 6.76 -5.73
N LYS A 78 9.65 7.52 -6.68
CA LYS A 78 9.72 8.98 -6.56
C LYS A 78 8.31 9.60 -6.52
N GLN A 79 7.46 9.23 -7.47
CA GLN A 79 6.08 9.72 -7.54
C GLN A 79 5.26 9.31 -6.31
N LEU A 80 5.53 8.13 -5.77
CA LEU A 80 4.93 7.63 -4.54
C LEU A 80 5.28 8.53 -3.35
N PHE A 81 6.56 8.84 -3.15
CA PHE A 81 7.01 9.68 -2.04
C PHE A 81 6.67 11.17 -2.19
N GLU A 82 6.24 11.61 -3.38
CA GLU A 82 5.70 12.94 -3.64
C GLU A 82 4.18 13.04 -3.40
N CYS A 83 3.51 11.93 -3.05
CA CYS A 83 2.09 11.97 -2.65
C CYS A 83 1.92 12.81 -1.38
N ARG A 84 0.83 13.58 -1.29
CA ARG A 84 0.61 14.48 -0.14
C ARG A 84 0.29 13.70 1.12
N ASP A 85 -0.62 12.74 1.00
CA ASP A 85 -1.09 11.93 2.11
C ASP A 85 -0.38 10.58 2.09
N GLN A 86 0.27 10.24 3.21
CA GLN A 86 1.09 9.03 3.33
C GLN A 86 0.96 8.44 4.74
N PRO A 87 1.24 7.13 4.90
CA PRO A 87 1.44 6.53 6.21
C PRO A 87 2.50 7.27 7.03
N ARG A 88 2.42 7.23 8.36
CA ARG A 88 3.47 7.86 9.19
C ARG A 88 4.80 7.13 8.97
N GLY A 89 5.88 7.90 8.81
CA GLY A 89 7.22 7.32 8.62
C GLY A 89 7.40 6.55 7.31
N PHE A 90 6.47 6.70 6.36
CA PHE A 90 6.33 5.87 5.17
C PHE A 90 7.64 5.64 4.40
N ARG A 91 8.42 6.70 4.13
CA ARG A 91 9.66 6.57 3.38
C ARG A 91 10.63 5.57 4.02
N LYS A 92 10.86 5.70 5.33
CA LYS A 92 11.79 4.83 6.08
C LYS A 92 11.29 3.39 6.10
N LEU A 93 9.99 3.20 6.31
CA LEU A 93 9.38 1.86 6.31
C LEU A 93 9.51 1.19 4.94
N VAL A 94 9.23 1.92 3.86
CA VAL A 94 9.40 1.41 2.49
C VAL A 94 10.87 1.15 2.18
N ASP A 95 11.80 2.00 2.61
CA ASP A 95 13.23 1.76 2.37
C ASP A 95 13.66 0.40 2.95
N VAL A 96 13.17 0.01 4.13
CA VAL A 96 13.41 -1.31 4.72
C VAL A 96 12.64 -2.43 4.00
N VAL A 97 11.32 -2.27 3.83
CA VAL A 97 10.42 -3.32 3.33
C VAL A 97 10.67 -3.63 1.85
N ALA A 98 10.95 -2.61 1.03
CA ALA A 98 11.31 -2.77 -0.38
C ALA A 98 12.79 -3.16 -0.58
N GLY A 99 13.60 -3.21 0.49
CA GLY A 99 15.00 -3.65 0.43
C GLY A 99 15.97 -2.61 -0.14
N PHE A 100 15.64 -1.32 -0.07
CA PHE A 100 16.58 -0.24 -0.38
C PHE A 100 17.60 -0.04 0.76
N GLU A 101 17.21 -0.36 1.98
CA GLU A 101 18.04 -0.38 3.17
C GLU A 101 18.27 -1.82 3.67
N LYS A 102 19.50 -2.10 4.11
CA LYS A 102 19.83 -3.40 4.72
C LYS A 102 19.11 -3.53 6.06
N SER A 103 18.58 -4.71 6.32
CA SER A 103 17.87 -5.06 7.55
C SER A 103 18.07 -6.53 7.87
N THR A 104 17.94 -6.89 9.14
CA THR A 104 17.73 -8.26 9.59
C THR A 104 16.32 -8.75 9.27
N ASP A 105 16.09 -10.06 9.34
CA ASP A 105 14.77 -10.64 9.09
C ASP A 105 13.72 -10.17 10.12
N SER A 106 14.15 -9.89 11.37
CA SER A 106 13.28 -9.34 12.41
C SER A 106 12.95 -7.86 12.15
N GLU A 107 13.95 -7.03 11.83
CA GLU A 107 13.70 -5.62 11.49
C GLU A 107 12.81 -5.48 10.25
N LEU A 108 12.93 -6.40 9.29
CA LEU A 108 12.05 -6.44 8.13
C LEU A 108 10.60 -6.74 8.52
N LEU A 109 10.38 -7.74 9.39
CA LEU A 109 9.05 -8.07 9.87
C LEU A 109 8.45 -6.89 10.65
N ASP A 110 9.21 -6.30 11.59
CA ASP A 110 8.75 -5.16 12.38
C ASP A 110 8.40 -3.95 11.49
N ALA A 111 9.20 -3.68 10.45
CA ALA A 111 8.91 -2.62 9.49
C ALA A 111 7.67 -2.95 8.62
N ALA A 112 7.45 -4.21 8.26
CA ALA A 112 6.26 -4.63 7.53
C ALA A 112 4.99 -4.49 8.39
N GLU A 113 5.04 -4.90 9.66
CA GLU A 113 3.95 -4.72 10.63
C GLU A 113 3.58 -3.25 10.80
N GLU A 114 4.58 -2.38 10.99
CA GLU A 114 4.36 -0.94 11.16
C GLU A 114 3.86 -0.30 9.86
N LEU A 115 4.38 -0.72 8.70
CA LEU A 115 3.90 -0.25 7.39
C LEU A 115 2.43 -0.59 7.17
N TRP A 116 2.03 -1.83 7.47
CA TRP A 116 0.63 -2.24 7.42
C TRP A 116 -0.21 -1.38 8.35
N ARG A 117 0.16 -1.29 9.63
CA ARG A 117 -0.61 -0.56 10.64
C ARG A 117 -0.85 0.90 10.23
N GLU A 118 0.19 1.61 9.82
CA GLU A 118 0.09 3.02 9.43
C GLU A 118 -0.70 3.21 8.13
N THR A 119 -0.68 2.20 7.25
CA THR A 119 -1.49 2.19 6.01
C THR A 119 -2.98 1.99 6.33
N ILE A 120 -3.32 1.04 7.21
CA ILE A 120 -4.71 0.82 7.62
C ILE A 120 -5.26 2.03 8.37
N LEU A 121 -4.50 2.60 9.31
CA LEU A 121 -4.89 3.82 10.02
C LEU A 121 -5.11 5.02 9.09
N MET A 122 -4.39 5.08 7.97
CA MET A 122 -4.62 6.10 6.94
C MET A 122 -5.96 5.88 6.21
N VAL A 123 -6.31 4.63 5.88
CA VAL A 123 -7.56 4.27 5.22
C VAL A 123 -8.77 4.47 6.15
N GLU A 124 -8.67 4.04 7.41
CA GLU A 124 -9.72 4.20 8.43
C GLU A 124 -10.06 5.66 8.72
N ARG A 125 -9.05 6.55 8.71
CA ARG A 125 -9.27 8.01 8.86
C ARG A 125 -10.14 8.62 7.76
N ARG A 126 -10.30 7.92 6.63
CA ARG A 126 -11.21 8.29 5.54
C ARG A 126 -12.62 7.73 5.71
N GLY A 127 -12.90 7.05 6.82
CA GLY A 127 -14.19 6.43 7.13
C GLY A 127 -14.41 5.08 6.46
N ILE A 128 -13.35 4.47 5.91
CA ILE A 128 -13.42 3.17 5.26
C ILE A 128 -13.13 2.09 6.30
N SER A 129 -14.16 1.30 6.64
CA SER A 129 -13.99 0.11 7.47
C SER A 129 -13.57 -1.08 6.61
N LEU A 130 -12.68 -1.90 7.16
CA LEU A 130 -12.26 -3.20 6.62
C LEU A 130 -13.06 -4.37 7.22
N GLU A 131 -13.92 -4.11 8.20
CA GLU A 131 -14.83 -5.12 8.74
C GLU A 131 -15.96 -5.36 7.73
N SER A 132 -16.06 -6.59 7.24
CA SER A 132 -17.27 -7.04 6.53
C SER A 132 -18.44 -7.06 7.52
N LYS A 133 -19.57 -6.44 7.14
CA LYS A 133 -20.84 -6.53 7.90
C LYS A 133 -21.49 -7.91 7.81
N ASP A 134 -20.96 -8.82 6.99
CA ASP A 134 -21.59 -10.10 6.66
C ASP A 134 -20.78 -11.29 7.18
N ILE A 135 -20.79 -11.48 8.51
CA ILE A 135 -20.64 -12.81 9.08
C ILE A 135 -21.92 -13.09 9.89
N SER A 136 -22.97 -13.51 9.21
CA SER A 136 -24.06 -14.25 9.84
C SER A 136 -23.61 -15.70 10.00
N VAL A 137 -23.30 -16.10 11.23
CA VAL A 137 -23.08 -17.51 11.65
C VAL A 137 -24.41 -18.24 11.69
#